data_AF-A0A8D2KWU7-F1
#
_entry.id   AF-A0A8D2KWU7-F1
#
_cell.length_a   1.000
_cell.length_b   1.000
_cell.length_c   1.000
_cell.angle_alpha   90.00
_cell.angle_beta   90.00
_cell.angle_gamma   90.00
#
_symmetry.space_group_name_H-M   'P 1'
#
loop_
_entity.id
_entity.type
_entity.pdbx_description
1 polymer ?
#
loop_
_entity_poly.entity_id
_entity_poly.type
_entity_poly.pdbx_seq_one_letter_code
_entity_poly.pdbx_strand_id
1 'polypeptide(L)'
;MQSPVPTIQDLQALREENSLLRTRYTEATKLMLHRCPLEAPPKYDDKKEGFTTFKAQCELYINLHLPDFPNKKMKVGFLINQLTVAPARWATARLITQDPILNDANLLLNALGNFLWNEEALMVQYHEDLREEVLDDLSRTSMPKNLQELMTLTIQIDA
;
A
#
# COMPACT_ATOMS: atom_id res chain seq x y z
N MET A 1 50.95 10.93 -34.24
CA MET A 1 50.24 12.21 -34.08
C MET A 1 49.83 12.32 -32.63
N GLN A 2 50.47 13.17 -31.84
CA GLN A 2 50.17 13.34 -30.41
C GLN A 2 48.94 14.24 -30.29
N SER A 3 47.87 13.75 -29.65
CA SER A 3 46.75 14.61 -29.27
C SER A 3 47.25 15.71 -28.32
N PRO A 4 46.82 16.97 -28.50
CA PRO A 4 47.27 18.07 -27.67
C PRO A 4 46.87 17.82 -26.21
N VAL A 5 47.82 18.04 -25.30
CA VAL A 5 47.60 17.96 -23.86
C VAL A 5 46.76 19.18 -23.44
N PRO A 6 45.62 19.01 -22.75
CA PRO A 6 44.78 20.13 -22.34
C PRO A 6 45.55 21.09 -21.42
N THR A 7 45.37 22.38 -21.66
CA THR A 7 46.00 23.45 -20.90
C THR A 7 45.29 23.62 -19.54
N ILE A 8 45.95 24.25 -18.56
CA ILE A 8 45.35 24.54 -17.25
C ILE A 8 44.06 25.37 -17.37
N GLN A 9 44.02 26.31 -18.31
CA GLN A 9 42.81 27.10 -18.62
C GLN A 9 41.66 26.22 -19.13
N ASP A 10 41.95 25.22 -19.97
CA ASP A 10 40.93 24.30 -20.50
C ASP A 10 40.32 23.48 -19.35
N LEU A 11 41.13 23.04 -18.40
CA LEU A 11 40.67 22.30 -17.22
C LEU A 11 39.84 23.16 -16.25
N GLN A 12 40.16 24.45 -16.12
CA GLN A 12 39.36 25.38 -15.32
C GLN A 12 37.99 25.64 -15.95
N ALA A 13 37.96 25.89 -17.27
CA ALA A 13 36.73 26.06 -18.03
C ALA A 13 35.83 24.81 -17.93
N LEU A 14 36.41 23.61 -18.10
CA LEU A 14 35.70 22.34 -17.93
C LEU A 14 35.16 22.14 -16.51
N ARG A 15 35.87 22.62 -15.48
CA ARG A 15 35.41 22.52 -14.09
C ARG A 15 34.24 23.47 -13.81
N GLU A 16 34.29 24.68 -14.34
CA GLU A 16 33.18 25.64 -14.26
C GLU A 16 31.96 25.13 -15.01
N GLU A 17 32.13 24.59 -16.21
CA GLU A 17 31.06 23.98 -17.00
C GLU A 17 30.42 22.80 -16.26
N ASN A 18 31.22 21.90 -15.69
CA ASN A 18 30.71 20.78 -14.89
C ASN A 18 29.97 21.25 -13.62
N SER A 19 30.41 22.34 -13.01
CA SER A 19 29.72 22.95 -11.88
C SER A 19 28.33 23.46 -12.30
N LEU A 20 28.27 24.20 -13.41
CA LEU A 20 27.03 24.71 -13.99
C LEU A 20 26.09 23.57 -14.40
N LEU A 21 26.62 22.51 -15.03
CA LEU A 21 25.85 21.33 -15.42
C LEU A 21 25.24 20.62 -14.22
N ARG A 22 25.97 20.48 -13.10
CA ARG A 22 25.43 19.89 -11.86
C ARG A 22 24.30 20.74 -11.28
N THR A 23 24.44 22.06 -11.29
CA THR A 23 23.38 22.99 -10.85
C THR A 23 22.15 22.87 -11.74
N ARG A 24 22.33 22.89 -13.07
CA ARG A 24 21.24 22.73 -14.04
C ARG A 24 20.57 21.37 -13.93
N TYR A 25 21.32 20.30 -13.67
CA TYR A 25 20.75 18.97 -13.44
C TYR A 25 19.93 18.97 -12.15
N THR A 26 20.40 19.61 -11.08
CA THR A 26 19.67 19.74 -9.81
C THR A 26 18.37 20.53 -9.99
N GLU A 27 18.43 21.67 -10.69
CA GLU A 27 17.27 22.50 -11.00
C GLU A 27 16.29 21.80 -11.95
N ALA A 28 16.80 21.14 -12.99
CA ALA A 28 15.99 20.35 -13.91
C ALA A 28 15.34 19.16 -13.19
N THR A 29 16.03 18.49 -12.27
CA THR A 29 15.44 17.41 -11.47
C THR A 29 14.33 17.96 -10.55
N LYS A 30 14.53 19.15 -9.98
CA LYS A 30 13.54 19.84 -9.16
C LYS A 30 12.31 20.29 -9.97
N LEU A 31 12.49 20.66 -11.24
CA LEU A 31 11.43 21.06 -12.17
C LEU A 31 10.74 19.87 -12.86
N MET A 32 11.46 18.76 -13.08
CA MET A 32 10.94 17.51 -13.66
C MET A 32 10.22 16.64 -12.63
N LEU A 33 10.26 16.98 -11.34
CA LEU A 33 9.31 16.48 -10.34
C LEU A 33 7.92 17.10 -10.61
N HIS A 34 7.33 16.77 -11.75
CA HIS A 34 5.89 16.88 -11.92
C HIS A 34 5.28 15.92 -10.90
N ARG A 35 4.85 16.45 -9.76
CA ARG A 35 4.11 15.64 -8.79
C ARG A 35 2.90 15.06 -9.49
N CYS A 36 2.72 13.74 -9.34
CA CYS A 36 1.53 13.10 -9.83
C CYS A 36 0.33 13.79 -9.15
N PRO A 37 -0.66 14.31 -9.89
CA PRO A 37 -1.78 15.04 -9.30
C PRO A 37 -2.78 14.10 -8.60
N LEU A 38 -2.39 12.84 -8.34
CA LEU A 38 -3.24 11.87 -7.67
C LEU A 38 -3.38 12.26 -6.20
N GLU A 39 -4.62 12.43 -5.75
CA GLU A 39 -4.91 12.66 -4.34
C GLU A 39 -4.55 11.44 -3.50
N ALA A 40 -4.28 11.67 -2.22
CA ALA A 40 -4.06 10.57 -1.28
C ALA A 40 -5.34 9.72 -1.17
N PRO A 41 -5.21 8.39 -0.97
CA PRO A 41 -6.35 7.52 -0.74
C PRO A 41 -7.21 8.02 0.44
N PRO A 42 -8.52 7.79 0.43
CA PRO A 42 -9.36 8.05 1.59
C PRO A 42 -8.90 7.23 2.78
N LYS A 43 -9.11 7.77 3.99
CA LYS A 43 -8.76 7.06 5.22
C LYS A 43 -9.64 5.82 5.40
N TYR A 44 -9.05 4.73 5.87
CA TYR A 44 -9.69 3.44 6.04
C TYR A 44 -10.13 3.20 7.50
N ASP A 45 -11.43 2.97 7.68
CA ASP A 45 -12.12 2.95 8.98
C ASP A 45 -12.56 1.57 9.47
N ASP A 46 -12.15 0.49 8.79
CA ASP A 46 -12.46 -0.94 9.07
C ASP A 46 -13.54 -1.59 8.17
N LYS A 47 -14.13 -0.88 7.21
CA LYS A 47 -15.17 -1.50 6.35
C LYS A 47 -14.59 -2.46 5.31
N LYS A 48 -15.17 -3.66 5.19
CA LYS A 48 -14.80 -4.68 4.19
C LYS A 48 -14.84 -4.14 2.78
N GLU A 49 -15.92 -3.42 2.52
CA GLU A 49 -16.23 -2.70 1.30
C GLU A 49 -15.18 -1.61 1.11
N GLY A 50 -14.03 -2.01 0.59
CA GLY A 50 -12.97 -1.09 0.29
C GLY A 50 -11.59 -1.50 0.79
N PHE A 51 -11.38 -2.55 1.59
CA PHE A 51 -9.99 -2.87 2.01
C PHE A 51 -9.08 -3.20 0.82
N THR A 52 -9.55 -4.03 -0.12
CA THR A 52 -8.80 -4.36 -1.36
C THR A 52 -8.57 -3.10 -2.21
N THR A 53 -9.60 -2.26 -2.35
CA THR A 53 -9.51 -1.00 -3.09
C THR A 53 -8.53 -0.02 -2.43
N PHE A 54 -8.62 0.14 -1.11
CA PHE A 54 -7.72 0.93 -0.28
C PHE A 54 -6.28 0.46 -0.44
N LYS A 55 -6.04 -0.86 -0.32
CA LYS A 55 -4.72 -1.47 -0.51
C LYS A 55 -4.15 -1.12 -1.89
N ALA A 56 -4.93 -1.33 -2.95
CA ALA A 56 -4.53 -1.01 -4.32
C ALA A 56 -4.24 0.50 -4.49
N GLN A 57 -5.08 1.36 -3.93
CA GLN A 57 -4.90 2.82 -3.98
C GLN A 57 -3.63 3.26 -3.24
N CYS A 58 -3.33 2.70 -2.06
CA CYS A 58 -2.10 3.00 -1.34
C CYS A 58 -0.86 2.55 -2.12
N GLU A 59 -0.87 1.35 -2.68
CA GLU A 59 0.25 0.83 -3.49
C GLU A 59 0.48 1.71 -4.73
N LEU A 60 -0.58 2.04 -5.46
CA LEU A 60 -0.52 2.95 -6.61
C LEU A 60 0.01 4.33 -6.22
N TYR A 61 -0.51 4.92 -5.14
CA TYR A 61 -0.08 6.24 -4.68
C TYR A 61 1.43 6.25 -4.35
N ILE A 62 1.91 5.26 -3.60
CA ILE A 62 3.33 5.14 -3.23
C ILE A 62 4.21 4.96 -4.48
N ASN A 63 3.77 4.16 -5.45
CA ASN A 63 4.52 3.88 -6.68
C ASN A 63 4.57 5.09 -7.63
N LEU A 64 3.53 5.93 -7.63
CA LEU A 64 3.50 7.17 -8.42
C LEU A 64 4.28 8.32 -7.76
N HIS A 65 4.51 8.22 -6.45
CA HIS A 65 5.23 9.21 -5.64
C HIS A 65 6.54 8.67 -5.07
N LEU A 66 7.22 7.75 -5.76
CA LEU A 66 8.48 7.14 -5.28
C LEU A 66 9.52 8.16 -4.74
N PRO A 67 9.72 9.35 -5.36
CA PRO A 67 10.62 10.36 -4.81
C PRO A 67 10.25 10.86 -3.41
N ASP A 68 8.96 10.89 -3.06
CA ASP A 68 8.46 11.33 -1.75
C ASP A 68 8.60 10.22 -0.67
N PHE A 69 8.91 8.98 -1.08
CA PHE A 69 9.03 7.81 -0.22
C PHE A 69 10.43 7.18 -0.28
N PRO A 70 11.50 7.90 0.16
CA PRO A 70 12.88 7.48 -0.01
C PRO A 70 13.28 6.22 0.78
N ASN A 71 12.49 5.82 1.78
CA ASN A 71 12.75 4.62 2.57
C ASN A 71 11.45 3.93 3.00
N LYS A 72 11.56 2.68 3.47
CA LYS A 72 10.42 1.87 3.90
C LYS A 72 9.63 2.50 5.05
N LYS A 73 10.32 3.19 5.96
CA LYS A 73 9.71 3.85 7.13
C LYS A 73 8.74 4.98 6.72
N MET A 74 9.07 5.73 5.66
CA MET A 74 8.18 6.75 5.12
C MET A 74 6.90 6.15 4.53
N LYS A 75 7.00 5.00 3.84
CA LYS A 75 5.84 4.27 3.31
C LYS A 75 4.92 3.77 4.43
N VAL A 76 5.52 3.20 5.47
CA VAL A 76 4.79 2.73 6.66
C VAL A 76 4.12 3.89 7.38
N GLY A 77 4.83 5.01 7.59
CA GLY A 77 4.26 6.19 8.22
C GLY A 77 3.06 6.75 7.45
N PHE A 78 3.13 6.77 6.13
CA PHE A 78 1.99 7.14 5.29
C PHE A 78 0.81 6.18 5.46
N LEU A 79 1.03 4.87 5.40
CA LEU A 79 -0.03 3.89 5.58
C LEU A 79 -0.73 4.05 6.92
N ILE A 80 0.03 4.17 8.02
CA ILE A 80 -0.54 4.39 9.36
C ILE A 80 -1.37 5.67 9.40
N ASN A 81 -0.95 6.74 8.72
CA ASN A 81 -1.70 7.99 8.62
C ASN A 81 -3.02 7.84 7.82
N GLN A 82 -3.10 6.87 6.91
CA GLN A 82 -4.33 6.54 6.18
C GLN A 82 -5.28 5.63 6.96
N LEU A 83 -4.95 5.20 8.18
CA LEU A 83 -5.83 4.40 9.01
C LEU A 83 -6.64 5.28 9.96
N THR A 84 -7.86 4.87 10.28
CA THR A 84 -8.70 5.45 11.32
C THR A 84 -9.26 4.37 12.25
N VAL A 85 -9.84 4.78 13.38
CA VAL A 85 -10.58 3.92 14.32
C VAL A 85 -9.77 2.67 14.76
N ALA A 86 -10.29 1.47 14.53
CA ALA A 86 -9.70 0.21 14.98
C ALA A 86 -8.37 -0.13 14.26
N PRO A 87 -8.29 -0.04 12.90
CA PRO A 87 -7.03 -0.13 12.16
C PRO A 87 -5.91 0.76 12.70
N ALA A 88 -6.23 2.03 12.99
CA ALA A 88 -5.25 2.99 13.50
C ALA A 88 -4.74 2.60 14.89
N ARG A 89 -5.64 2.26 15.81
CA ARG A 89 -5.27 1.81 17.17
C ARG A 89 -4.38 0.57 17.14
N TRP A 90 -4.72 -0.39 16.28
CA TRP A 90 -3.94 -1.61 16.06
C TRP A 90 -2.52 -1.31 15.57
N ALA A 91 -2.38 -0.38 14.62
CA ALA A 91 -1.09 0.03 14.09
C ALA A 91 -0.27 0.83 15.12
N THR A 92 -0.91 1.74 15.86
CA THR A 92 -0.27 2.50 16.95
C THR A 92 0.27 1.59 18.04
N ALA A 93 -0.49 0.56 18.44
CA ALA A 93 -0.03 -0.42 19.42
C ALA A 93 1.26 -1.12 18.96
N ARG A 94 1.33 -1.54 17.69
CA ARG A 94 2.52 -2.15 17.09
C ARG A 94 3.70 -1.20 16.97
N LEU A 95 3.43 0.08 16.76
CA LEU A 95 4.46 1.11 16.72
C LEU A 95 5.11 1.29 18.08
N ILE A 96 4.31 1.26 19.16
CA ILE A 96 4.79 1.30 20.54
C ILE A 96 5.63 0.07 20.88
N THR A 97 5.20 -1.12 20.45
CA THR A 97 5.94 -2.37 20.70
C THR A 97 7.12 -2.58 19.73
N GLN A 98 7.35 -1.66 18.79
CA GLN A 98 8.37 -1.78 17.74
C GLN A 98 8.30 -3.11 16.96
N ASP A 99 7.07 -3.53 16.63
CA ASP A 99 6.82 -4.77 15.91
C ASP A 99 7.55 -4.76 14.54
N PRO A 100 8.37 -5.78 14.22
CA PRO A 100 9.07 -5.89 12.94
C PRO A 100 8.17 -5.81 11.70
N ILE A 101 6.87 -6.06 11.85
CA ILE A 101 5.89 -5.93 10.75
C ILE A 101 5.78 -4.52 10.19
N LEU A 102 6.16 -3.51 10.99
CA LEU A 102 6.20 -2.10 10.60
C LEU A 102 7.49 -1.71 9.87
N ASN A 103 8.35 -2.67 9.52
CA ASN A 103 9.54 -2.40 8.71
C ASN A 103 9.24 -2.33 7.21
N ASP A 104 8.07 -2.80 6.79
CA ASP A 104 7.70 -2.84 5.39
C ASP A 104 6.19 -2.58 5.21
N ALA A 105 5.87 -1.73 4.23
CA ALA A 105 4.50 -1.35 3.93
C ALA A 105 3.62 -2.55 3.51
N ASN A 106 4.20 -3.52 2.79
CA ASN A 106 3.46 -4.70 2.35
C ASN A 106 3.18 -5.64 3.52
N LEU A 107 4.14 -5.79 4.44
CA LEU A 107 3.95 -6.58 5.67
C LEU A 107 2.84 -5.98 6.53
N LEU A 108 2.84 -4.65 6.69
CA LEU A 108 1.78 -3.91 7.36
C LEU A 108 0.42 -4.15 6.70
N LEU A 109 0.29 -3.96 5.38
CA LEU A 109 -0.98 -4.14 4.66
C LEU A 109 -1.51 -5.58 4.74
N ASN A 110 -0.64 -6.58 4.61
CA ASN A 110 -1.05 -7.98 4.70
C ASN A 110 -1.54 -8.34 6.12
N ALA A 111 -0.84 -7.89 7.15
CA ALA A 111 -1.25 -8.16 8.52
C ALA A 111 -2.45 -7.36 8.97
N LEU A 112 -2.63 -6.16 8.43
CA LEU A 112 -3.85 -5.39 8.61
C LEU A 112 -5.04 -6.14 7.99
N GLY A 113 -4.87 -6.66 6.76
CA GLY A 113 -5.88 -7.51 6.14
C GLY A 113 -6.25 -8.72 7.00
N ASN A 114 -5.26 -9.46 7.51
CA ASN A 114 -5.49 -10.62 8.36
C ASN A 114 -6.11 -10.28 9.72
N PHE A 115 -5.80 -9.10 10.27
CA PHE A 115 -6.34 -8.66 11.56
C PHE A 115 -7.82 -8.28 11.45
N LEU A 116 -8.20 -7.58 10.38
CA LEU A 116 -9.57 -7.10 10.20
C LEU A 116 -10.46 -8.16 9.55
N TRP A 117 -9.89 -8.99 8.67
CA TRP A 117 -10.59 -9.97 7.84
C TRP A 117 -9.96 -11.36 7.99
N ASN A 118 -10.12 -11.95 9.18
CA ASN A 118 -9.82 -13.36 9.39
C ASN A 118 -10.92 -14.25 8.77
N GLU A 119 -10.69 -15.57 8.71
CA GLU A 119 -11.63 -16.51 8.11
C GLU A 119 -13.03 -16.46 8.75
N GLU A 120 -13.10 -16.24 10.06
CA GLU A 120 -14.36 -16.11 10.81
C GLU A 120 -15.14 -14.86 10.41
N ALA A 121 -14.49 -13.69 10.37
CA ALA A 121 -15.09 -12.43 9.92
C ALA A 121 -15.52 -12.49 8.45
N LEU A 122 -14.75 -13.21 7.62
CA LEU A 122 -15.11 -13.46 6.23
C LEU A 122 -16.36 -14.34 6.12
N MET A 123 -16.49 -15.38 6.95
CA MET A 123 -17.68 -16.25 6.98
C MET A 123 -18.92 -15.51 7.47
N VAL A 124 -18.83 -14.73 8.55
CA VAL A 124 -19.95 -13.94 9.07
C VAL A 124 -20.46 -12.98 8.01
N GLN A 125 -19.58 -12.19 7.40
CA GLN A 125 -20.01 -11.28 6.33
C GLN A 125 -20.59 -12.05 5.14
N TYR A 126 -19.93 -13.13 4.70
CA TYR A 126 -20.44 -13.91 3.58
C TYR A 126 -21.86 -14.37 3.86
N HIS A 127 -22.13 -14.85 5.09
CA HIS A 127 -23.46 -15.25 5.54
C HIS A 127 -24.46 -14.07 5.60
N GLU A 128 -24.04 -12.87 5.98
CA GLU A 128 -24.90 -11.67 5.95
C GLU A 128 -25.27 -11.24 4.52
N ASP A 129 -24.38 -11.46 3.55
CA ASP A 129 -24.58 -11.06 2.15
C ASP A 129 -25.39 -12.08 1.33
N LEU A 130 -25.71 -13.26 1.89
CA LEU A 130 -26.50 -14.28 1.20
C LEU A 130 -27.99 -13.93 1.15
N ARG A 131 -28.67 -14.39 0.09
CA ARG A 131 -30.12 -14.31 -0.02
C ARG A 131 -30.77 -15.12 1.10
N GLU A 132 -31.88 -14.62 1.66
CA GLU A 132 -32.61 -15.25 2.76
C GLU A 132 -33.04 -16.70 2.44
N GLU A 133 -33.39 -16.98 1.18
CA GLU A 133 -33.74 -18.33 0.69
C GLU A 133 -32.56 -19.31 0.83
N VAL A 134 -31.37 -18.87 0.41
CA VAL A 134 -30.14 -19.67 0.50
C VAL A 134 -29.73 -19.86 1.96
N LEU A 135 -30.02 -18.87 2.82
CA LEU A 135 -29.77 -18.94 4.26
C LEU A 135 -30.68 -19.94 4.99
N ASP A 136 -31.98 -20.00 4.65
CA ASP A 136 -32.89 -20.99 5.24
C ASP A 136 -32.46 -22.42 4.88
N ASP A 137 -32.06 -22.64 3.64
CA ASP A 137 -31.56 -23.94 3.19
C ASP A 137 -30.19 -24.29 3.80
N LEU A 138 -29.28 -23.31 3.93
CA LEU A 138 -28.01 -23.53 4.63
C LEU A 138 -28.21 -23.89 6.10
N SER A 139 -29.20 -23.28 6.76
CA SER A 139 -29.51 -23.56 8.17
C SER A 139 -29.91 -25.02 8.42
N ARG A 140 -30.36 -25.73 7.38
CA ARG A 140 -30.75 -27.15 7.41
C ARG A 140 -29.57 -28.11 7.20
N THR A 141 -28.41 -27.59 6.81
CA THR A 141 -27.19 -28.37 6.55
C THR A 141 -26.19 -28.30 7.72
N SER A 142 -25.12 -29.10 7.66
CA SER A 142 -24.06 -29.05 8.67
C SER A 142 -23.32 -27.71 8.62
N MET A 143 -23.12 -27.08 9.79
CA MET A 143 -22.39 -25.82 9.92
C MET A 143 -20.99 -25.93 9.28
N PRO A 144 -20.67 -25.09 8.27
CA PRO A 144 -19.37 -25.12 7.61
C PRO A 144 -18.25 -24.68 8.57
N LYS A 145 -17.08 -25.28 8.41
CA LYS A 145 -15.92 -25.04 9.29
C LYS A 145 -14.96 -23.97 8.78
N ASN A 146 -15.08 -23.62 7.49
CA ASN A 146 -14.22 -22.67 6.81
C ASN A 146 -14.96 -22.03 5.63
N LEU A 147 -14.40 -20.94 5.12
CA LEU A 147 -15.03 -20.16 4.05
C LEU A 147 -15.22 -20.98 2.76
N GLN A 148 -14.29 -21.89 2.46
CA GLN A 148 -14.35 -22.74 1.26
C GLN A 148 -15.53 -23.72 1.30
N GLU A 149 -15.77 -24.32 2.46
CA GLU A 149 -16.90 -25.22 2.69
C GLU A 149 -18.22 -24.47 2.61
N LEU A 150 -18.28 -23.27 3.22
CA LEU A 150 -19.44 -22.37 3.14
C LEU A 150 -19.76 -22.00 1.68
N MET A 151 -18.75 -21.57 0.91
CA MET A 151 -18.90 -21.24 -0.51
C MET A 151 -19.37 -22.44 -1.34
N THR A 152 -18.84 -23.64 -1.08
CA THR A 152 -19.21 -24.86 -1.80
C THR A 152 -20.66 -25.25 -1.53
N LEU A 153 -21.10 -25.16 -0.27
CA LEU A 153 -22.47 -25.45 0.14
C LEU A 153 -23.46 -24.46 -0.48
N THR A 154 -23.15 -23.16 -0.50
CA THR A 154 -23.99 -22.16 -1.18
C THR A 154 -24.17 -22.46 -2.66
N ILE A 155 -23.11 -22.87 -3.37
CA ILE A 155 -23.21 -23.23 -4.80
C ILE A 155 -24.06 -24.48 -5.00
N GLN A 156 -23.98 -25.46 -4.08
CA GLN A 156 -24.79 -26.68 -4.15
C GLN A 156 -26.28 -26.43 -3.88
N ILE A 157 -26.61 -25.46 -3.03
CA ILE A 157 -27.98 -25.08 -2.70
C ILE A 157 -28.60 -24.23 -3.81
N ASP A 158 -27.81 -23.39 -4.48
CA ASP A 158 -28.28 -22.48 -5.54
C ASP A 158 -28.37 -23.13 -6.94
N ALA A 159 -28.10 -24.43 -7.06
CA ALA A 159 -28.10 -25.20 -8.33
C ALA A 159 -29.39 -25.97 -8.57
#